data_AF-A0A956ES19-F1
#
_entry.id   AF-A0A956ES19-F1
#
_cell.length_a   1.000
_cell.length_b   1.000
_cell.length_c   1.000
_cell.angle_alpha   90.00
_cell.angle_beta   90.00
_cell.angle_gamma   90.00
#
_symmetry.space_group_name_H-M   'P 1'
#
loop_
_entity.id
_entity.type
_entity.pdbx_description
1 polymer ?
#
loop_
_entity_poly.entity_id
_entity_poly.type
_entity_poly.pdbx_seq_one_letter_code
_entity_poly.pdbx_strand_id
1 'polypeptide(L)'
;MNELALFAGGGGGILGGRLLGWRTVCAVEFAAYPRSVLLARQADGSLEPFPIWDDVRTFDGHPWRGRVDIVTGGFPCQDISAAGSGAGIGGSRSGLWGEMARIVGEVRPRHVLVENSPMLTSRGLGRVLGDLASLGYNARWGVLGAVHAGAPHQRDRIWIVANASQERCARMADGWLSQPVSNAAPQSCECAQSPTPRSANANKARPQIGMEHAKRDACAVRRQFTSGEWFEVEPDVGRVAEGVAARVDIIATLGNGQVPAVVSLAWNMLAGT
;
A
#
# COMPACT_ATOMS: atom_id res chain seq x y z
N MET A 1 11.20 9.41 -11.84
CA MET A 1 10.68 9.72 -10.49
C MET A 1 11.59 9.08 -9.46
N ASN A 2 11.83 9.77 -8.35
CA ASN A 2 12.53 9.25 -7.17
C ASN A 2 11.53 8.48 -6.29
N GLU A 3 11.79 7.19 -6.07
CA GLU A 3 10.93 6.26 -5.34
C GLU A 3 11.46 5.95 -3.93
N LEU A 4 10.60 6.07 -2.93
CA LEU A 4 10.76 5.43 -1.62
C LEU A 4 9.89 4.17 -1.56
N ALA A 5 10.52 3.00 -1.49
CA ALA A 5 9.84 1.71 -1.49
C ALA A 5 9.68 1.15 -0.07
N LEU A 6 8.46 1.16 0.47
CA LEU A 6 8.12 0.58 1.76
C LEU A 6 7.69 -0.87 1.61
N PHE A 7 7.99 -1.70 2.63
CA PHE A 7 7.71 -3.14 2.60
C PHE A 7 8.30 -3.79 1.33
N ALA A 8 9.56 -3.46 1.04
CA ALA A 8 10.16 -3.70 -0.27
C ALA A 8 10.25 -5.19 -0.65
N GLY A 9 10.21 -6.08 0.34
CA GLY A 9 10.39 -7.52 0.15
C GLY A 9 11.68 -7.80 -0.61
N GLY A 10 11.63 -8.81 -1.49
CA GLY A 10 12.76 -9.14 -2.37
C GLY A 10 12.99 -8.15 -3.52
N GLY A 11 12.26 -7.04 -3.60
CA GLY A 11 12.44 -6.00 -4.62
C GLY A 11 11.55 -6.10 -5.86
N GLY A 12 10.47 -6.89 -5.83
CA GLY A 12 9.54 -6.99 -6.96
C GLY A 12 8.88 -5.65 -7.33
N GLY A 13 8.52 -4.86 -6.32
CA GLY A 13 7.98 -3.50 -6.51
C GLY A 13 9.00 -2.54 -7.09
N ILE A 14 10.21 -2.55 -6.53
CA ILE A 14 11.37 -1.77 -6.99
C ILE A 14 11.67 -2.06 -8.47
N LEU A 15 11.69 -3.34 -8.86
CA LEU A 15 11.90 -3.71 -10.26
C LEU A 15 10.74 -3.21 -11.14
N GLY A 16 9.51 -3.23 -10.64
CA GLY A 16 8.36 -2.64 -11.32
C GLY A 16 8.51 -1.14 -11.56
N GLY A 17 8.96 -0.39 -10.55
CA GLY A 17 9.31 1.02 -10.67
C GLY A 17 10.45 1.26 -11.65
N ARG A 18 11.47 0.41 -11.67
CA ARG A 18 12.57 0.47 -12.64
C ARG A 18 12.08 0.30 -14.08
N LEU A 19 11.11 -0.59 -14.33
CA LEU A 19 10.47 -0.73 -15.66
C LEU A 19 9.76 0.55 -16.12
N LEU A 20 9.34 1.41 -15.18
CA LEU A 20 8.73 2.72 -15.43
C LEU A 20 9.78 3.85 -15.47
N GLY A 21 11.07 3.54 -15.41
CA GLY A 21 12.17 4.53 -15.37
C GLY A 21 12.29 5.27 -14.03
N TRP A 22 11.83 4.68 -12.93
CA TRP A 22 12.00 5.26 -11.60
C TRP A 22 13.35 4.91 -11.02
N ARG A 23 13.86 5.80 -10.17
CA ARG A 23 15.08 5.59 -9.40
C ARG A 23 14.69 5.37 -7.96
N THR A 24 14.95 4.19 -7.42
CA THR A 24 14.77 3.91 -6.00
C THR A 24 15.82 4.68 -5.20
N VAL A 25 15.36 5.53 -4.27
CA VAL A 25 16.24 6.37 -3.44
C VAL A 25 16.41 5.81 -2.04
N CYS A 26 15.47 4.97 -1.61
CA CYS A 26 15.55 4.20 -0.37
C CYS A 26 14.51 3.08 -0.40
N ALA A 27 14.83 1.98 0.28
CA ALA A 27 13.89 0.91 0.58
C ALA A 27 13.77 0.72 2.10
N VAL A 28 12.59 0.32 2.56
CA VAL A 28 12.35 -0.09 3.95
C VAL A 28 11.83 -1.52 3.96
N GLU A 29 12.54 -2.42 4.62
CA GLU A 29 12.21 -3.85 4.67
C GLU A 29 12.65 -4.50 5.98
N PHE A 30 11.69 -5.05 6.73
CA PHE A 30 11.90 -5.52 8.10
C PHE A 30 12.58 -6.90 8.17
N ALA A 31 12.33 -7.79 7.22
CA ALA A 31 12.87 -9.13 7.25
C ALA A 31 14.31 -9.16 6.71
N ALA A 32 15.21 -9.81 7.46
CA ALA A 32 16.63 -9.88 7.14
C ALA A 32 16.93 -10.57 5.80
N TYR A 33 16.19 -11.63 5.46
CA TYR A 33 16.41 -12.37 4.22
C TYR A 33 16.02 -11.55 2.97
N PRO A 34 14.83 -10.93 2.87
CA PRO A 34 14.54 -9.99 1.78
C PRO A 34 15.57 -8.86 1.64
N ARG A 35 16.04 -8.27 2.76
CA ARG A 35 17.14 -7.29 2.72
C ARG A 35 18.43 -7.86 2.13
N SER A 36 18.81 -9.09 2.47
CA SER A 36 20.02 -9.72 1.91
C SER A 36 19.89 -9.98 0.40
N VAL A 37 18.69 -10.28 -0.09
CA VAL A 37 18.40 -10.36 -1.53
C VAL A 37 18.59 -9.01 -2.20
N LEU A 38 18.06 -7.92 -1.63
CA LEU A 38 18.24 -6.57 -2.18
C LEU A 38 19.74 -6.19 -2.23
N LEU A 39 20.49 -6.45 -1.17
CA LEU A 39 21.94 -6.22 -1.12
C LEU A 39 22.70 -7.04 -2.17
N ALA A 40 22.35 -8.32 -2.34
CA ALA A 40 22.94 -9.16 -3.37
C ALA A 40 22.68 -8.62 -4.79
N ARG A 41 21.45 -8.14 -5.05
CA ARG A 41 21.09 -7.52 -6.33
C ARG A 41 21.77 -6.17 -6.56
N GLN A 42 22.09 -5.42 -5.51
CA GLN A 42 22.94 -4.23 -5.63
C GLN A 42 24.39 -4.62 -5.95
N ALA A 43 24.92 -5.67 -5.29
CA ALA A 43 26.29 -6.13 -5.48
C ALA A 43 26.54 -6.74 -6.87
N ASP A 44 25.56 -7.43 -7.45
CA ASP A 44 25.65 -7.99 -8.80
C ASP A 44 25.30 -6.99 -9.92
N GLY A 45 24.96 -5.74 -9.56
CA GLY A 45 24.61 -4.67 -10.51
C GLY A 45 23.19 -4.76 -11.08
N SER A 46 22.39 -5.74 -10.66
CA SER A 46 20.97 -5.84 -11.04
C SER A 46 20.11 -4.73 -10.45
N LEU A 47 20.56 -4.03 -9.42
CA LEU A 47 19.93 -2.84 -8.86
C LEU A 47 20.99 -1.77 -8.60
N GLU A 48 20.64 -0.50 -8.81
CA GLU A 48 21.51 0.60 -8.39
C GLU A 48 21.60 0.62 -6.84
N PRO A 49 22.74 1.05 -6.25
CA PRO A 49 22.86 1.16 -4.80
C PRO A 49 21.89 2.20 -4.21
N PHE A 50 21.19 1.81 -3.15
CA PHE A 50 20.35 2.69 -2.33
C PHE A 50 20.34 2.23 -0.87
N PRO A 51 20.14 3.13 0.10
CA PRO A 51 20.02 2.77 1.51
C PRO A 51 18.78 1.88 1.74
N ILE A 52 18.98 0.84 2.57
CA ILE A 52 17.92 -0.08 3.00
C ILE A 52 17.75 0.08 4.51
N TRP A 53 16.61 0.63 4.93
CA TRP A 53 16.19 0.71 6.33
C TRP A 53 15.44 -0.55 6.74
N ASP A 54 15.41 -0.86 8.02
CA ASP A 54 14.76 -2.08 8.53
C ASP A 54 13.26 -1.87 8.78
N ASP A 55 12.88 -1.00 9.70
CA ASP A 55 11.53 -0.97 10.25
C ASP A 55 10.80 0.32 9.91
N VAL A 56 9.61 0.19 9.32
CA VAL A 56 8.72 1.33 9.05
C VAL A 56 8.35 2.06 10.33
N ARG A 57 8.31 1.39 11.49
CA ARG A 57 7.96 2.00 12.79
C ARG A 57 9.03 2.97 13.30
N THR A 58 10.28 2.80 12.87
CA THR A 58 11.42 3.64 13.28
C THR A 58 11.89 4.57 12.16
N PHE A 59 11.38 4.38 10.94
CA PHE A 59 11.72 5.21 9.79
C PHE A 59 11.14 6.63 9.93
N ASP A 60 12.01 7.63 9.87
CA ASP A 60 11.66 9.05 9.81
C ASP A 60 11.57 9.52 8.35
N GLY A 61 10.37 9.87 7.92
CA GLY A 61 10.08 10.37 6.57
C GLY A 61 10.41 11.85 6.35
N HIS A 62 10.65 12.64 7.40
CA HIS A 62 10.83 14.10 7.27
C HIS A 62 12.03 14.50 6.40
N PRO A 63 13.22 13.86 6.51
CA PRO A 63 14.37 14.20 5.67
C PRO A 63 14.18 13.94 4.17
N TRP A 64 13.18 13.12 3.83
CA TRP A 64 12.86 12.74 2.45
C TRP A 64 11.89 13.69 1.77
N ARG A 65 11.28 14.61 2.53
CA ARG A 65 10.32 15.60 2.01
C ARG A 65 10.97 16.48 0.95
N GLY A 66 10.31 16.58 -0.21
CA GLY A 66 10.82 17.33 -1.37
C GLY A 66 11.92 16.61 -2.16
N ARG A 67 12.30 15.38 -1.78
CA ARG A 67 13.30 14.55 -2.49
C ARG A 67 12.69 13.31 -3.14
N VAL A 68 11.54 12.87 -2.62
CA VAL A 68 10.79 11.69 -3.08
C VAL A 68 9.56 12.15 -3.87
N ASP A 69 9.42 11.63 -5.09
CA ASP A 69 8.27 11.90 -5.95
C ASP A 69 7.12 10.92 -5.67
N ILE A 70 7.46 9.68 -5.35
CA ILE A 70 6.51 8.59 -5.11
C ILE A 70 6.91 7.73 -3.91
N VAL A 71 5.92 7.41 -3.09
CA VAL A 71 6.02 6.35 -2.07
C VAL A 71 5.27 5.12 -2.58
N THR A 72 5.93 3.97 -2.60
CA THR A 72 5.33 2.68 -3.01
C THR A 72 5.30 1.71 -1.84
N GLY A 73 4.36 0.76 -1.82
CA GLY A 73 4.42 -0.31 -0.83
C GLY A 73 3.23 -1.27 -0.82
N GLY A 74 3.51 -2.53 -0.49
CA GLY A 74 2.53 -3.58 -0.24
C GLY A 74 2.49 -3.96 1.23
N PHE A 75 1.68 -3.26 2.03
CA PHE A 75 1.62 -3.54 3.48
C PHE A 75 0.96 -4.90 3.74
N PRO A 76 1.43 -5.66 4.75
CA PRO A 76 0.95 -7.02 4.99
C PRO A 76 -0.54 -7.07 5.33
N CYS A 77 -1.25 -8.00 4.71
CA CYS A 77 -2.71 -8.16 4.74
C CYS A 77 -3.21 -9.14 5.83
N GLN A 78 -2.40 -9.45 6.84
CA GLN A 78 -2.60 -10.66 7.65
C GLN A 78 -3.91 -10.70 8.47
N ASP A 79 -4.49 -9.54 8.80
CA ASP A 79 -5.77 -9.43 9.51
C ASP A 79 -7.01 -9.48 8.58
N ILE A 80 -6.82 -9.65 7.27
CA ILE A 80 -7.89 -9.54 6.25
C ILE A 80 -8.21 -10.91 5.59
N SER A 81 -7.49 -11.99 5.94
CA SER A 81 -7.78 -13.34 5.45
C SER A 81 -9.02 -13.97 6.14
N ALA A 82 -9.66 -14.94 5.48
CA ALA A 82 -10.90 -15.57 5.94
C ALA A 82 -10.74 -16.54 7.14
N ALA A 83 -9.57 -16.61 7.76
CA ALA A 83 -9.25 -17.57 8.83
C ALA A 83 -8.81 -16.91 10.15
N GLY A 84 -9.18 -15.64 10.38
CA GLY A 84 -8.90 -14.91 11.63
C GLY A 84 -10.19 -14.42 12.29
N SER A 85 -10.32 -14.67 13.60
CA SER A 85 -11.44 -14.25 14.45
C SER A 85 -11.81 -12.79 14.24
N GLY A 86 -13.11 -12.51 14.12
CA GLY A 86 -13.70 -11.20 13.79
C GLY A 86 -13.52 -10.11 14.84
N ALA A 87 -12.29 -9.85 15.25
CA ALA A 87 -11.89 -8.60 15.86
C ALA A 87 -11.72 -7.61 14.71
N GLY A 88 -12.59 -6.60 14.64
CA GLY A 88 -12.44 -5.49 13.72
C GLY A 88 -11.12 -4.73 13.92
N ILE A 89 -11.07 -3.51 13.39
CA ILE A 89 -9.88 -2.65 13.23
C ILE A 89 -9.31 -2.15 14.60
N GLY A 90 -8.82 -3.08 15.41
CA GLY A 90 -8.09 -2.87 16.66
C GLY A 90 -7.02 -3.93 16.91
N GLY A 91 -6.85 -4.89 15.99
CA GLY A 91 -5.76 -5.86 16.01
C GLY A 91 -4.41 -5.21 15.70
N SER A 92 -3.38 -5.61 16.43
CA SER A 92 -2.02 -5.07 16.43
C SER A 92 -1.23 -5.23 15.11
N ARG A 93 -1.87 -5.69 14.01
CA ARG A 93 -1.25 -5.85 12.68
C ARG A 93 -2.00 -5.14 11.53
N SER A 94 -3.16 -4.55 11.81
CA SER A 94 -3.77 -3.45 11.03
C SER A 94 -3.05 -2.09 11.22
N GLY A 95 -2.01 -2.07 12.06
CA GLY A 95 -1.19 -0.90 12.36
C GLY A 95 -0.18 -0.53 11.28
N LEU A 96 0.27 -1.47 10.44
CA LEU A 96 1.31 -1.19 9.44
C LEU A 96 0.81 -0.33 8.27
N TRP A 97 -0.50 -0.34 7.98
CA TRP A 97 -1.10 0.70 7.15
C TRP A 97 -0.97 2.09 7.80
N GLY A 98 -1.18 2.19 9.12
CA GLY A 98 -1.00 3.42 9.88
C GLY A 98 0.42 3.97 9.77
N GLU A 99 1.44 3.09 9.85
CA GLU A 99 2.84 3.48 9.62
C GLU A 99 3.09 3.94 8.19
N MET A 100 2.51 3.25 7.19
CA MET A 100 2.59 3.69 5.80
C MET A 100 1.96 5.08 5.61
N ALA A 101 0.76 5.31 6.16
CA ALA A 101 0.07 6.58 6.11
C ALA A 101 0.83 7.69 6.84
N ARG A 102 1.44 7.39 8.00
CA ARG A 102 2.34 8.29 8.73
C ARG A 102 3.50 8.71 7.83
N ILE A 103 4.24 7.74 7.27
CA ILE A 103 5.40 8.03 6.40
C ILE A 103 4.96 8.82 5.16
N VAL A 104 3.82 8.51 4.55
CA VAL A 104 3.27 9.32 3.43
C VAL A 104 3.00 10.76 3.88
N GLY A 105 2.45 10.97 5.07
CA GLY A 105 2.22 12.30 5.66
C GLY A 105 3.51 13.06 5.99
N GLU A 106 4.58 12.36 6.35
CA GLU A 106 5.90 12.92 6.62
C GLU A 106 6.64 13.27 5.31
N VAL A 107 6.78 12.31 4.40
CA VAL A 107 7.47 12.45 3.11
C VAL A 107 6.74 13.41 2.18
N ARG A 108 5.40 13.42 2.24
CA ARG A 108 4.53 14.25 1.40
C ARG A 108 4.78 14.10 -0.12
N PRO A 109 4.92 12.88 -0.68
CA PRO A 109 5.20 12.70 -2.10
C PRO A 109 4.08 13.21 -3.01
N ARG A 110 4.35 13.40 -4.30
CA ARG A 110 3.32 13.73 -5.31
C ARG A 110 2.40 12.53 -5.58
N HIS A 111 2.95 11.32 -5.49
CA HIS A 111 2.26 10.08 -5.79
C HIS A 111 2.41 9.05 -4.68
N VAL A 112 1.40 8.21 -4.52
CA VAL A 112 1.44 7.03 -3.65
C VAL A 112 0.91 5.84 -4.44
N LEU A 113 1.66 4.74 -4.46
CA LEU A 113 1.23 3.47 -5.06
C LEU A 113 1.14 2.40 -3.98
N VAL A 114 -0.07 1.92 -3.74
CA VAL A 114 -0.36 0.90 -2.74
C VAL A 114 -0.79 -0.38 -3.43
N GLU A 115 -0.27 -1.50 -2.96
CA GLU A 115 -0.69 -2.84 -3.38
C GLU A 115 -1.22 -3.63 -2.19
N ASN A 116 -2.21 -4.49 -2.43
CA ASN A 116 -2.69 -5.42 -1.42
C ASN A 116 -3.46 -6.61 -2.00
N SER A 117 -3.90 -7.53 -1.14
CA SER A 117 -4.86 -8.57 -1.48
C SER A 117 -6.17 -7.97 -2.02
N PRO A 118 -6.81 -8.61 -3.01
CA PRO A 118 -8.15 -8.20 -3.48
C PRO A 118 -9.19 -8.11 -2.36
N MET A 119 -9.02 -8.86 -1.26
CA MET A 119 -9.92 -8.81 -0.11
C MET A 119 -9.98 -7.44 0.57
N LEU A 120 -8.98 -6.57 0.38
CA LEU A 120 -9.02 -5.21 0.89
C LEU A 120 -10.24 -4.43 0.35
N THR A 121 -10.70 -4.73 -0.87
CA THR A 121 -11.89 -4.10 -1.49
C THR A 121 -13.14 -4.15 -0.62
N SER A 122 -13.32 -5.23 0.16
CA SER A 122 -14.49 -5.42 1.02
C SER A 122 -14.21 -5.21 2.51
N ARG A 123 -12.95 -5.26 2.94
CA ARG A 123 -12.58 -5.35 4.36
C ARG A 123 -11.76 -4.18 4.90
N GLY A 124 -11.32 -3.24 4.06
CA GLY A 124 -10.48 -2.14 4.54
C GLY A 124 -10.26 -0.97 3.58
N LEU A 125 -10.74 -1.07 2.33
CA LEU A 125 -10.54 -0.04 1.32
C LEU A 125 -11.03 1.34 1.79
N GLY A 126 -12.18 1.41 2.48
CA GLY A 126 -12.72 2.67 3.00
C GLY A 126 -11.76 3.40 3.96
N ARG A 127 -11.04 2.66 4.81
CA ARG A 127 -10.02 3.25 5.71
C ARG A 127 -8.84 3.79 4.92
N VAL A 128 -8.31 3.00 3.99
CA VAL A 128 -7.17 3.40 3.14
C VAL A 128 -7.49 4.65 2.34
N LEU A 129 -8.66 4.69 1.68
CA LEU A 129 -9.09 5.85 0.90
C LEU A 129 -9.38 7.06 1.79
N GLY A 130 -9.99 6.88 2.96
CA GLY A 130 -10.27 7.96 3.91
C GLY A 130 -9.01 8.61 4.47
N ASP A 131 -8.00 7.81 4.81
CA ASP A 131 -6.71 8.29 5.31
C ASP A 131 -5.94 9.05 4.20
N LEU A 132 -5.90 8.50 2.98
CA LEU A 132 -5.29 9.17 1.82
C LEU A 132 -6.00 10.50 1.49
N ALA A 133 -7.33 10.53 1.52
CA ALA A 133 -8.11 11.74 1.30
C ALA A 133 -7.83 12.79 2.40
N SER A 134 -7.73 12.37 3.66
CA SER A 134 -7.39 13.25 4.79
C SER A 134 -5.98 13.84 4.66
N LEU A 135 -5.06 13.13 4.01
CA LEU A 135 -3.71 13.59 3.67
C LEU A 135 -3.67 14.47 2.38
N GLY A 136 -4.81 14.69 1.73
CA GLY A 136 -4.95 15.52 0.54
C GLY A 136 -4.62 14.81 -0.77
N TYR A 137 -4.91 13.51 -0.87
CA TYR A 137 -4.75 12.73 -2.10
C TYR A 137 -6.09 12.34 -2.72
N ASN A 138 -6.13 12.34 -4.05
CA ASN A 138 -7.20 11.76 -4.85
C ASN A 138 -6.75 10.39 -5.36
N ALA A 139 -7.54 9.35 -5.10
CA ALA A 139 -7.16 7.96 -5.40
C ALA A 139 -8.00 7.33 -6.51
N ARG A 140 -7.33 6.55 -7.36
CA ARG A 140 -7.92 5.58 -8.30
C ARG A 140 -7.46 4.18 -7.92
N TRP A 141 -8.32 3.18 -8.09
CA TRP A 141 -7.98 1.80 -7.74
C TRP A 141 -8.59 0.79 -8.70
N GLY A 142 -8.01 -0.40 -8.73
CA GLY A 142 -8.49 -1.52 -9.52
C GLY A 142 -7.85 -2.83 -9.06
N VAL A 143 -8.47 -3.97 -9.42
CA VAL A 143 -7.86 -5.28 -9.23
C VAL A 143 -7.22 -5.71 -10.53
N LEU A 144 -5.91 -5.93 -10.49
CA LEU A 144 -5.09 -6.40 -11.61
C LEU A 144 -4.22 -7.55 -11.13
N GLY A 145 -3.95 -8.46 -12.05
CA GLY A 145 -3.23 -9.69 -11.73
C GLY A 145 -2.20 -10.04 -12.79
N ALA A 146 -1.36 -11.01 -12.46
CA ALA A 146 -0.30 -11.48 -13.35
C ALA A 146 -0.76 -11.83 -14.77
N VAL A 147 -1.94 -12.44 -14.91
CA VAL A 147 -2.57 -12.73 -16.22
C VAL A 147 -2.82 -11.48 -17.07
N HIS A 148 -3.17 -10.36 -16.44
CA HIS A 148 -3.41 -9.10 -17.14
C HIS A 148 -2.12 -8.48 -17.69
N ALA A 149 -0.96 -8.88 -17.13
CA ALA A 149 0.36 -8.52 -17.61
C ALA A 149 0.99 -9.60 -18.52
N GLY A 150 0.20 -10.58 -18.98
CA GLY A 150 0.64 -11.64 -19.89
C GLY A 150 1.40 -12.80 -19.22
N ALA A 151 1.45 -12.87 -17.89
CA ALA A 151 2.14 -13.96 -17.20
C ALA A 151 1.21 -15.19 -17.01
N PRO A 152 1.74 -16.44 -17.13
CA PRO A 152 0.94 -17.66 -17.12
C PRO A 152 0.61 -18.15 -15.70
N HIS A 153 0.26 -17.26 -14.78
CA HIS A 153 -0.13 -17.61 -13.42
C HIS A 153 -1.16 -16.64 -12.86
N GLN A 154 -2.02 -17.13 -11.95
CA GLN A 154 -3.00 -16.29 -11.28
C GLN A 154 -2.37 -15.62 -10.04
N ARG A 155 -2.46 -14.29 -9.98
CA ARG A 155 -2.04 -13.50 -8.82
C ARG A 155 -2.72 -12.15 -8.84
N ASP A 156 -4.01 -12.13 -8.53
CA ASP A 156 -4.78 -10.89 -8.47
C ASP A 156 -4.41 -10.09 -7.22
N ARG A 157 -4.29 -8.77 -7.39
CA ARG A 157 -4.01 -7.78 -6.35
C ARG A 157 -4.82 -6.53 -6.58
N ILE A 158 -5.26 -5.89 -5.51
CA ILE A 158 -5.74 -4.52 -5.60
C ILE A 158 -4.54 -3.58 -5.69
N TRP A 159 -4.66 -2.60 -6.57
CA TRP A 159 -3.72 -1.52 -6.74
C TRP A 159 -4.45 -0.21 -6.52
N ILE A 160 -3.82 0.72 -5.79
CA ILE A 160 -4.35 2.05 -5.51
C ILE A 160 -3.27 3.05 -5.88
N VAL A 161 -3.58 3.97 -6.80
CA VAL A 161 -2.74 5.11 -7.11
C VAL A 161 -3.41 6.37 -6.54
N ALA A 162 -2.70 7.04 -5.64
CA ALA A 162 -3.12 8.30 -5.04
C ALA A 162 -2.23 9.44 -5.54
N ASN A 163 -2.86 10.47 -6.09
CA ASN A 163 -2.20 11.68 -6.59
C ASN A 163 -2.50 12.85 -5.65
N ALA A 164 -1.49 13.66 -5.32
CA ALA A 164 -1.70 14.88 -4.54
C ALA A 164 -2.77 15.77 -5.20
N SER A 165 -3.74 16.24 -4.42
CA SER A 165 -4.83 17.08 -4.93
C SER A 165 -4.30 18.44 -5.38
N GLN A 166 -5.07 19.15 -6.23
CA GLN A 166 -4.67 20.48 -6.69
C GLN A 166 -4.52 21.45 -5.51
N GLU A 167 -5.40 21.37 -4.51
CA GLU A 167 -5.35 22.16 -3.28
C GLU A 167 -4.12 21.84 -2.43
N ARG A 168 -3.67 20.58 -2.46
CA ARG A 168 -2.43 20.16 -1.79
C ARG A 168 -1.20 20.70 -2.53
N CYS A 169 -1.19 20.61 -3.86
CA CYS A 169 -0.11 21.18 -4.68
C CYS A 169 -0.03 22.71 -4.54
N ALA A 170 -1.16 23.42 -4.50
CA ALA A 170 -1.21 24.85 -4.28
C ALA A 170 -0.60 25.23 -2.92
N ARG A 171 -1.04 24.57 -1.83
CA ARG A 171 -0.46 24.79 -0.48
C ARG A 171 1.04 24.48 -0.40
N MET A 172 1.52 23.53 -1.20
CA MET A 172 2.97 23.24 -1.29
C MET A 172 3.73 24.36 -2.01
N ALA A 173 3.16 24.94 -3.07
CA ALA A 173 3.75 26.08 -3.76
C ALA A 173 3.78 27.33 -2.88
N ASP A 174 2.71 27.58 -2.12
CA ASP A 174 2.59 28.74 -1.23
C ASP A 174 3.54 28.66 -0.02
N GLY A 175 3.73 27.46 0.53
CA GLY A 175 4.62 27.23 1.68
C GLY A 175 6.12 27.39 1.39
N TRP A 176 6.53 27.42 0.12
CA TRP A 176 7.91 27.71 -0.28
C TRP A 176 8.21 29.22 -0.35
N LEU A 177 7.18 30.07 -0.40
CA LEU A 177 7.29 31.54 -0.46
C LEU A 177 7.16 32.21 0.91
N SER A 178 7.02 31.47 2.00
CA SER A 178 6.86 32.02 3.33
C SER A 178 7.63 31.19 4.34
N GLN A 179 8.84 31.62 4.71
CA GLN A 179 9.23 31.96 6.09
C GLN A 179 10.65 32.58 6.11
N PRO A 180 10.82 33.86 6.47
CA PRO A 180 12.04 34.27 7.16
C PRO A 180 12.01 33.66 8.57
N VAL A 181 13.11 33.02 8.96
CA VAL A 181 13.31 32.43 10.28
C VAL A 181 13.41 33.58 11.29
N SER A 182 12.32 33.89 12.01
CA SER A 182 12.38 34.81 13.14
C SER A 182 12.70 34.02 14.41
N ASN A 183 13.91 34.20 14.93
CA ASN A 183 14.30 33.77 16.27
C ASN A 183 13.39 34.45 17.31
N ALA A 184 12.54 33.68 17.97
CA ALA A 184 11.89 34.10 19.21
C ALA A 184 12.03 32.97 20.25
N ALA A 185 12.70 33.29 21.35
CA ALA A 185 12.99 32.41 22.48
C ALA A 185 11.70 31.94 23.18
N PRO A 186 11.71 30.76 23.83
CA PRO A 186 10.53 30.24 24.51
C PRO A 186 10.32 30.98 25.85
N GLN A 187 9.17 31.65 25.99
CA GLN A 187 8.66 32.04 27.30
C GLN A 187 7.90 30.86 27.92
N SER A 188 8.34 30.50 29.11
CA SER A 188 7.74 29.53 30.02
C SER A 188 6.39 30.01 30.57
N CYS A 189 5.42 29.10 30.70
CA CYS A 189 4.34 29.26 31.67
C CYS A 189 3.78 27.91 32.12
N GLU A 190 3.72 27.77 33.44
CA GLU A 190 3.33 26.60 34.23
C GLU A 190 1.83 26.55 34.55
N CYS A 191 1.34 25.32 34.67
CA CYS A 191 0.42 24.77 35.68
C CYS A 191 -1.06 25.22 35.80
N ALA A 192 -1.91 24.26 35.44
CA ALA A 192 -2.95 23.60 36.25
C ALA A 192 -4.20 24.37 36.72
N GLN A 193 -5.40 23.84 36.36
CA GLN A 193 -6.33 23.12 37.26
C GLN A 193 -7.72 22.94 36.61
N SER A 194 -8.25 21.71 36.66
CA SER A 194 -9.65 21.35 36.39
C SER A 194 -10.53 21.72 37.60
N PRO A 195 -11.86 21.90 37.45
CA PRO A 195 -12.75 20.74 37.67
C PRO A 195 -14.07 20.72 36.84
N THR A 196 -14.61 19.50 36.66
CA THR A 196 -16.00 19.16 36.25
C THR A 196 -16.90 19.08 37.52
N PRO A 197 -18.21 18.66 37.54
CA PRO A 197 -19.08 18.07 36.50
C PRO A 197 -20.59 18.45 36.55
N ARG A 198 -21.42 17.73 35.76
CA ARG A 198 -22.91 17.50 35.76
C ARG A 198 -23.61 18.06 34.50
N SER A 199 -24.64 17.46 33.86
CA SER A 199 -25.43 16.23 34.08
C SER A 199 -26.38 16.00 32.86
N ALA A 200 -26.57 14.73 32.50
CA ALA A 200 -27.77 14.00 32.02
C ALA A 200 -28.68 14.45 30.83
N ASN A 201 -28.96 13.41 30.01
CA ASN A 201 -30.21 12.98 29.36
C ASN A 201 -30.81 13.79 28.18
N ALA A 202 -31.00 13.13 27.03
CA ALA A 202 -32.28 12.49 26.67
C ALA A 202 -32.27 11.94 25.24
N ASN A 203 -32.83 10.73 25.08
CA ASN A 203 -33.20 10.09 23.82
C ASN A 203 -34.11 10.96 22.95
N LYS A 204 -33.98 10.86 21.62
CA LYS A 204 -35.14 10.69 20.71
C LYS A 204 -34.72 10.21 19.32
N ALA A 205 -35.48 9.21 18.88
CA ALA A 205 -35.36 8.47 17.63
C ALA A 205 -35.72 9.32 16.39
N ARG A 206 -35.19 8.91 15.23
CA ARG A 206 -35.67 9.28 13.90
C ARG A 206 -35.63 8.06 12.96
N PRO A 207 -36.46 8.03 11.90
CA PRO A 207 -37.16 6.84 11.47
C PRO A 207 -36.43 6.08 10.34
N GLN A 208 -36.76 4.79 10.27
CA GLN A 208 -36.44 3.88 9.17
C GLN A 208 -37.15 4.35 7.88
N ILE A 209 -36.37 4.48 6.81
CA ILE A 209 -36.88 4.56 5.44
C ILE A 209 -36.38 3.30 4.73
N GLY A 210 -37.33 2.44 4.37
CA GLY A 210 -37.08 1.25 3.57
C GLY A 210 -36.67 1.62 2.15
N MET A 211 -35.71 0.87 1.60
CA MET A 211 -35.45 0.85 0.17
C MET A 211 -35.70 -0.57 -0.34
N GLU A 212 -36.66 -0.65 -1.26
CA GLU A 212 -37.12 -1.85 -1.94
C GLU A 212 -36.03 -2.48 -2.82
N HIS A 213 -36.05 -3.81 -2.85
CA HIS A 213 -35.24 -4.64 -3.71
C HIS A 213 -35.72 -4.55 -5.17
N ALA A 214 -34.98 -3.86 -6.02
CA ALA A 214 -35.10 -4.00 -7.47
C ALA A 214 -34.02 -4.96 -7.97
N LYS A 215 -34.43 -6.22 -8.21
CA LYS A 215 -33.66 -7.22 -8.94
C LYS A 215 -33.42 -6.73 -10.37
N ARG A 216 -32.16 -6.72 -10.82
CA ARG A 216 -31.83 -6.59 -12.24
C ARG A 216 -30.91 -7.74 -12.63
N ASP A 217 -31.45 -8.57 -13.51
CA ASP A 217 -30.81 -9.68 -14.20
C ASP A 217 -29.60 -9.19 -15.01
N ALA A 218 -28.44 -9.80 -14.76
CA ALA A 218 -27.30 -9.69 -15.64
C ALA A 218 -27.14 -11.03 -16.39
N CYS A 219 -27.54 -10.99 -17.66
CA CYS A 219 -27.41 -12.01 -18.67
C CYS A 219 -25.97 -12.55 -18.75
N ALA A 220 -25.83 -13.86 -18.62
CA ALA A 220 -24.60 -14.60 -18.78
C ALA A 220 -24.16 -14.63 -20.25
N VAL A 221 -22.98 -14.09 -20.56
CA VAL A 221 -22.25 -14.41 -21.79
C VAL A 221 -20.98 -15.16 -21.41
N ARG A 222 -21.14 -16.48 -21.27
CA ARG A 222 -20.06 -17.43 -21.02
C ARG A 222 -19.37 -17.70 -22.35
N ARG A 223 -18.27 -16.99 -22.66
CA ARG A 223 -17.40 -17.39 -23.77
C ARG A 223 -16.58 -18.61 -23.33
N GLN A 224 -16.97 -19.78 -23.82
CA GLN A 224 -16.14 -20.99 -23.81
C GLN A 224 -14.85 -20.69 -24.57
N PHE A 225 -13.73 -20.63 -23.85
CA PHE A 225 -12.43 -20.85 -24.46
C PHE A 225 -12.17 -22.36 -24.43
N THR A 226 -12.05 -22.92 -25.63
CA THR A 226 -11.64 -24.30 -25.86
C THR A 226 -10.22 -24.49 -25.34
N SER A 227 -10.07 -25.47 -24.45
CA SER A 227 -8.82 -25.93 -23.88
C SER A 227 -7.91 -26.49 -24.97
N GLY A 228 -6.88 -25.72 -25.35
CA GLY A 228 -5.73 -26.21 -26.10
C GLY A 228 -4.53 -26.35 -25.17
N GLU A 229 -4.12 -27.60 -24.95
CA GLU A 229 -2.78 -28.09 -24.55
C GLU A 229 -2.15 -27.45 -23.30
N TRP A 230 -2.66 -27.85 -22.14
CA TRP A 230 -1.95 -27.79 -20.86
C TRP A 230 -1.35 -29.17 -20.57
N PHE A 231 -0.02 -29.24 -20.47
CA PHE A 231 0.84 -30.40 -20.11
C PHE A 231 0.22 -31.81 -20.26
N GLU A 232 0.68 -32.58 -21.26
CA GLU A 232 0.34 -34.01 -21.43
C GLU A 232 0.81 -34.92 -20.27
N VAL A 233 1.63 -34.41 -19.34
CA VAL A 233 2.12 -35.18 -18.19
C VAL A 233 2.00 -34.33 -16.93
N GLU A 234 1.14 -34.74 -16.00
CA GLU A 234 1.10 -34.21 -14.64
C GLU A 234 2.41 -34.65 -13.93
N PRO A 235 3.28 -33.72 -13.51
CA PRO A 235 4.51 -34.10 -12.82
C PRO A 235 4.16 -34.72 -11.46
N ASP A 236 4.87 -35.78 -11.08
CA ASP A 236 4.67 -36.60 -9.87
C ASP A 236 4.98 -35.86 -8.54
N VAL A 237 5.00 -34.52 -8.58
CA VAL A 237 5.17 -33.64 -7.43
C VAL A 237 3.79 -33.18 -6.98
N GLY A 238 3.29 -33.83 -5.93
CA GLY A 238 1.97 -33.54 -5.36
C GLY A 238 1.74 -32.05 -5.11
N ARG A 239 0.50 -31.60 -5.31
CA ARG A 239 0.04 -30.24 -5.05
C ARG A 239 0.49 -29.84 -3.63
N VAL A 240 1.26 -28.77 -3.56
CA VAL A 240 1.93 -28.24 -2.37
C VAL A 240 1.04 -28.31 -1.12
N ALA A 241 1.56 -28.92 -0.07
CA ALA A 241 0.95 -28.95 1.25
C ALA A 241 0.77 -27.53 1.83
N GLU A 242 -0.29 -27.33 2.61
CA GLU A 242 -0.53 -26.11 3.39
C GLU A 242 0.73 -25.77 4.22
N GLY A 243 1.26 -24.55 4.09
CA GLY A 243 2.42 -24.08 4.86
C GLY A 243 3.81 -24.31 4.26
N VAL A 244 3.95 -24.88 3.04
CA VAL A 244 5.26 -24.98 2.35
C VAL A 244 5.90 -23.60 2.11
N ALA A 245 5.08 -22.57 1.86
CA ALA A 245 5.54 -21.20 1.69
C ALA A 245 6.28 -20.64 2.93
N ALA A 246 5.97 -21.13 4.13
CA ALA A 246 6.64 -20.75 5.37
C ALA A 246 7.90 -21.57 5.67
N ARG A 247 8.15 -22.64 4.90
CA ARG A 247 9.26 -23.59 5.12
C ARG A 247 10.35 -23.50 4.04
N VAL A 248 10.12 -22.69 3.01
CA VAL A 248 11.07 -22.45 1.92
C VAL A 248 11.24 -20.94 1.78
N ASP A 249 12.41 -20.42 2.18
CA ASP A 249 12.70 -18.99 2.23
C ASP A 249 12.48 -18.27 0.88
N ILE A 250 12.73 -18.97 -0.22
CA ILE A 250 12.49 -18.48 -1.59
C ILE A 250 11.00 -18.33 -1.90
N ILE A 251 10.12 -19.14 -1.30
CA ILE A 251 8.67 -19.03 -1.50
C ILE A 251 8.07 -18.01 -0.50
N ALA A 252 8.67 -17.86 0.67
CA ALA A 252 8.31 -16.82 1.63
C ALA A 252 8.46 -15.40 1.03
N THR A 253 9.51 -15.16 0.22
CA THR A 253 9.68 -13.90 -0.52
C THR A 253 8.63 -13.71 -1.63
N LEU A 254 8.12 -14.80 -2.21
CA LEU A 254 7.02 -14.76 -3.19
C LEU A 254 5.65 -14.51 -2.54
N GLY A 255 5.48 -14.79 -1.24
CA GLY A 255 4.23 -14.57 -0.50
C GLY A 255 3.74 -13.12 -0.61
N ASN A 256 4.63 -12.16 -0.33
CA ASN A 256 4.41 -10.72 -0.50
C ASN A 256 5.05 -10.15 -1.79
N GLY A 257 5.70 -10.98 -2.60
CA GLY A 257 6.39 -10.52 -3.81
C GLY A 257 5.42 -9.89 -4.82
N GLN A 258 5.64 -8.62 -5.16
CA GLN A 258 4.94 -7.96 -6.25
C GLN A 258 5.46 -8.48 -7.58
N VAL A 259 4.56 -8.68 -8.55
CA VAL A 259 4.95 -9.03 -9.92
C VAL A 259 5.32 -7.73 -10.65
N PRO A 260 6.59 -7.52 -11.05
CA PRO A 260 7.06 -6.24 -11.59
C PRO A 260 6.23 -5.72 -12.77
N ALA A 261 5.84 -6.62 -13.68
CA ALA A 261 5.03 -6.27 -14.84
C ALA A 261 3.63 -5.78 -14.46
N VAL A 262 3.04 -6.30 -13.37
CA VAL A 262 1.73 -5.86 -12.87
C VAL A 262 1.83 -4.49 -12.20
N VAL A 263 2.94 -4.20 -11.50
CA VAL A 263 3.22 -2.86 -10.94
C VAL A 263 3.19 -1.81 -12.05
N SER A 264 3.94 -2.07 -13.14
CA SER A 264 4.00 -1.18 -14.31
C SER A 264 2.63 -1.02 -14.98
N LEU A 265 1.92 -2.11 -15.19
CA LEU A 265 0.56 -2.10 -15.75
C LEU A 265 -0.41 -1.28 -14.88
N ALA A 266 -0.41 -1.51 -13.57
CA ALA A 266 -1.27 -0.83 -12.62
C ALA A 266 -1.03 0.67 -12.59
N TRP A 267 0.24 1.09 -12.59
CA TRP A 267 0.60 2.50 -12.69
C TRP A 267 0.04 3.12 -13.96
N ASN A 268 0.32 2.53 -15.13
CA ASN A 268 -0.12 3.08 -16.42
C ASN A 268 -1.65 3.17 -16.53
N MET A 269 -2.39 2.24 -15.94
CA MET A 269 -3.85 2.27 -15.95
C MET A 269 -4.46 3.28 -14.96
N LEU A 270 -3.86 3.42 -13.78
CA LEU A 270 -4.51 4.14 -12.66
C LEU A 270 -3.98 5.56 -12.44
N ALA A 271 -2.74 5.86 -12.84
CA ALA A 271 -2.12 7.16 -12.58
C ALA A 271 -2.83 8.33 -13.26
N GLY A 272 -3.57 8.09 -14.35
CA GLY A 272 -4.39 9.09 -15.02
C GLY A 272 -3.59 10.19 -15.73
N THR A 273 -2.45 9.81 -16.32
CA THR A 273 -1.62 10.65 -17.20
C THR A 273 -2.28 10.89 -18.54
#